data_AF-A0AB34FP67-F1
#
_entry.id   AF-A0AB34FP67-F1
#
_cell.length_a   1.000
_cell.length_b   1.000
_cell.length_c   1.000
_cell.angle_alpha   90.00
_cell.angle_beta   90.00
_cell.angle_gamma   90.00
#
_symmetry.space_group_name_H-M   'P 1'
#
loop_
_entity.id
_entity.type
_entity.pdbx_description
1 polymer ?
#
loop_
_entity_poly.entity_id
_entity_poly.type
_entity_poly.pdbx_seq_one_letter_code
_entity_poly.pdbx_strand_id
1 'polypeptide(L)'
;MSNAIANLTCPVQGNADLYGLGIRIGIYIQMLTVQLSGVLSATYPLEDHIGQGTIIIVMSTAIVLVRMLNATIGQHANLDNPLQPVEVFPMLTLLLLQMGVCRATFRNKPIMLIWLAELLGLTVLFVWFWWHGMDLLPRSCPDDKAFFFAKVSIWNWFRTFNKVTSVFLAVGTGISFPILCALILMDFTKRFHNFWRGRKTKDDDTRDEVSPQKTTLDIFVNISAIVYVEVSLRWNDIQGVHSLNSPGQFMPFVVALGQLFGVFFMSAKAMMLSAADEHAFDREDGHGTGGDTENIALSGRRTMENLVTFGDSYTDEGRFNYMTQHKKLPPVDSMLPASSSTFSGGYAWGRYVANQTGATYYDYAVAGAMCSDAIVPRWFNDINAPFPSVLEYEMDAFTQGLSYSQLYPNRRGDNTVYALWIGTNDLGIDGFLGDRENSEQTLDSFVECVWSTFDRIYQTGGRRFVLLTELPLETAPMYATPAAYGRGNDRYWADPSHYNVTAYLDKIHESTTGASVHLDAPANIDGAFMWYDELHPSQRMEEIFAANFLDVLDGRSKYGKTYC
;
A
#
# COMPACT_ATOMS: atom_id res chain seq x y z
N MET A 1 55.07 6.73 49.86
CA MET A 1 53.63 7.03 49.85
C MET A 1 53.31 7.83 48.60
N SER A 2 53.07 7.15 47.47
CA SER A 2 52.46 7.78 46.29
C SER A 2 51.01 7.30 46.24
N ASN A 3 50.07 8.18 46.54
CA ASN A 3 48.65 7.89 46.41
C ASN A 3 48.32 7.69 44.93
N ALA A 4 48.30 6.42 44.51
CA ALA A 4 47.60 6.01 43.32
C ALA A 4 46.10 6.25 43.56
N ILE A 5 45.60 7.41 43.12
CA ILE A 5 44.18 7.58 42.84
C ILE A 5 43.91 6.70 41.63
N ALA A 6 43.63 5.42 41.88
CA ALA A 6 42.94 4.61 40.90
C ALA A 6 41.60 5.30 40.65
N ASN A 7 41.41 5.86 39.46
CA ASN A 7 40.08 6.16 38.96
C ASN A 7 39.32 4.83 39.00
N LEU A 8 38.51 4.59 40.05
CA LEU A 8 37.57 3.48 40.09
C LEU A 8 36.55 3.72 38.96
N THR A 9 36.82 3.15 37.79
CA THR A 9 35.78 2.94 36.79
C THR A 9 34.81 1.93 37.38
N CYS A 10 33.53 2.29 37.39
CA CYS A 10 32.45 1.40 37.81
C CYS A 10 31.72 0.97 36.53
N PRO A 11 32.21 -0.07 35.84
CA PRO A 11 31.61 -0.51 34.59
C PRO A 11 30.26 -1.16 34.88
N VAL A 12 29.22 -0.69 34.22
CA VAL A 12 27.88 -1.27 34.28
C VAL A 12 27.75 -2.23 33.10
N GLN A 13 27.46 -3.51 33.37
CA GLN A 13 27.21 -4.48 32.31
C GLN A 13 25.80 -4.28 31.77
N GLY A 14 25.71 -3.81 30.52
CA GLY A 14 24.44 -3.43 29.93
C GLY A 14 23.68 -4.57 29.26
N ASN A 15 22.36 -4.42 29.14
CA ASN A 15 21.52 -5.36 28.40
C ASN A 15 21.38 -4.99 26.91
N ALA A 16 22.05 -5.77 26.06
CA ALA A 16 22.06 -5.56 24.61
C ALA A 16 20.68 -5.76 23.93
N ASP A 17 19.77 -6.53 24.52
CA ASP A 17 18.44 -6.79 23.93
C ASP A 17 17.40 -5.75 24.34
N LEU A 18 17.71 -4.89 25.32
CA LEU A 18 16.85 -3.76 25.71
C LEU A 18 17.26 -2.47 25.01
N TYR A 19 18.57 -2.21 24.94
CA TYR A 19 19.10 -0.96 24.40
C TYR A 19 20.44 -1.13 23.71
N GLY A 20 20.73 -2.31 23.16
CA GLY A 20 21.92 -2.54 22.35
C GLY A 20 22.01 -1.60 21.15
N LEU A 21 23.17 -1.61 20.52
CA LEU A 21 23.51 -0.70 19.43
C LEU A 21 22.46 -0.73 18.31
N GLY A 22 21.93 -1.90 17.97
CA GLY A 22 20.93 -2.05 16.91
C GLY A 22 19.59 -1.40 17.24
N ILE A 23 19.14 -1.48 18.49
CA ILE A 23 17.89 -0.84 18.95
C ILE A 23 18.06 0.67 18.96
N ARG A 24 19.17 1.19 19.51
CA ARG A 24 19.43 2.64 19.55
C ARG A 24 19.54 3.23 18.16
N ILE A 25 20.37 2.65 17.29
CA ILE A 25 20.51 3.10 15.89
C ILE A 25 19.18 2.96 15.15
N GLY A 26 18.43 1.87 15.35
CA GLY A 26 17.12 1.68 14.73
C GLY A 26 16.14 2.79 15.09
N ILE A 27 16.05 3.15 16.38
CA ILE A 27 15.24 4.26 16.87
C ILE A 27 15.71 5.59 16.26
N TYR A 28 17.03 5.85 16.23
CA TYR A 28 17.57 7.09 15.66
C TYR A 28 17.27 7.23 14.18
N ILE A 29 17.43 6.15 13.41
CA ILE A 29 17.07 6.12 11.99
C ILE A 29 15.59 6.42 11.84
N GLN A 30 14.71 5.77 12.60
CA GLN A 30 13.27 6.02 12.50
C GLN A 30 12.85 7.44 12.83
N MET A 31 13.41 8.04 13.87
CA MET A 31 13.15 9.43 14.25
C MET A 31 13.50 10.39 13.09
N LEU A 32 14.60 10.12 12.37
CA LEU A 32 14.98 10.89 11.19
C LEU A 32 14.11 10.56 9.97
N THR A 33 13.78 9.28 9.75
CA THR A 33 12.93 8.81 8.66
C THR A 33 11.54 9.43 8.72
N VAL A 34 10.92 9.53 9.89
CA VAL A 34 9.59 10.14 10.06
C VAL A 34 9.61 11.64 9.76
N GLN A 35 10.71 12.34 10.08
CA GLN A 35 10.88 13.74 9.74
C GLN A 35 11.06 13.93 8.23
N LEU A 36 11.98 13.16 7.64
CA LEU A 36 12.23 13.17 6.21
C LEU A 36 10.96 12.84 5.42
N SER A 37 10.23 11.79 5.84
CA SER A 37 8.95 11.37 5.25
C SER A 37 8.02 12.55 5.12
N GLY A 38 7.74 13.29 6.21
CA GLY A 38 6.77 14.36 6.08
C GLY A 38 7.29 15.73 5.66
N VAL A 39 8.61 15.95 5.53
CA VAL A 39 9.10 17.03 4.65
C VAL A 39 8.76 16.68 3.21
N LEU A 40 8.99 15.43 2.82
CA LEU A 40 8.70 14.94 1.48
C LEU A 40 7.20 14.89 1.20
N SER A 41 6.36 14.47 2.15
CA SER A 41 4.90 14.51 2.01
C SER A 41 4.32 15.93 1.92
N ALA A 42 5.03 16.94 2.43
CA ALA A 42 4.66 18.34 2.23
C ALA A 42 5.03 18.85 0.83
N THR A 43 6.01 18.21 0.18
CA THR A 43 6.50 18.58 -1.16
C THR A 43 5.82 17.76 -2.27
N TYR A 44 5.53 16.49 -1.98
CA TYR A 44 4.94 15.51 -2.89
C TYR A 44 3.74 14.84 -2.19
N PRO A 45 2.60 14.61 -2.87
CA PRO A 45 1.42 13.97 -2.27
C PRO A 45 1.65 12.45 -2.10
N LEU A 46 2.55 12.08 -1.19
CA LEU A 46 2.90 10.70 -0.85
C LEU A 46 2.10 10.26 0.40
N GLU A 47 1.51 9.06 0.34
CA GLU A 47 0.88 8.45 1.51
C GLU A 47 1.92 8.11 2.58
N ASP A 48 1.75 8.65 3.79
CA ASP A 48 2.69 8.47 4.91
C ASP A 48 2.24 7.32 5.83
N HIS A 49 2.63 6.09 5.47
CA HIS A 49 2.41 4.90 6.32
C HIS A 49 3.54 4.66 7.33
N ILE A 50 4.57 5.51 7.32
CA ILE A 50 5.83 5.28 8.05
C ILE A 50 5.68 5.53 9.55
N GLY A 51 4.86 6.52 9.93
CA GLY A 51 4.54 6.79 11.33
C GLY A 51 3.94 5.58 12.08
N GLN A 52 3.31 4.65 11.37
CA GLN A 52 2.69 3.45 11.96
C GLN A 52 3.74 2.44 12.46
N GLY A 53 4.83 2.26 11.71
CA GLY A 53 5.90 1.34 12.10
C GLY A 53 6.66 1.80 13.35
N THR A 54 6.75 3.11 13.56
CA THR A 54 7.39 3.69 14.75
C THR A 54 6.60 3.39 16.03
N ILE A 55 5.26 3.46 15.96
CA ILE A 55 4.37 3.16 17.09
C ILE A 55 4.58 1.71 17.56
N ILE A 56 4.61 0.75 16.63
CA ILE A 56 4.81 -0.68 16.95
C ILE A 56 6.15 -0.93 17.67
N ILE A 57 7.20 -0.20 17.30
CA ILE A 57 8.54 -0.37 17.87
C ILE A 57 8.64 0.28 19.24
N VAL A 58 8.02 1.44 19.43
CA VAL A 58 7.87 2.05 20.77
C VAL A 58 7.10 1.10 21.68
N MET A 59 5.99 0.53 21.21
CA MET A 59 5.19 -0.44 21.95
C MET A 59 6.02 -1.66 22.40
N SER A 60 6.71 -2.31 21.46
CA SER A 60 7.46 -3.53 21.76
C SER A 60 8.61 -3.27 22.71
N THR A 61 9.34 -2.17 22.52
CA THR A 61 10.45 -1.77 23.41
C THR A 61 9.94 -1.39 24.80
N ALA A 62 8.80 -0.69 24.90
CA ALA A 62 8.18 -0.35 26.17
C ALA A 62 7.69 -1.59 26.93
N ILE A 63 7.10 -2.57 26.23
CA ILE A 63 6.68 -3.85 26.83
C ILE A 63 7.89 -4.61 27.39
N VAL A 64 8.99 -4.69 26.64
CA VAL A 64 10.23 -5.33 27.10
C VAL A 64 10.78 -4.60 28.32
N LEU A 65 10.84 -3.26 28.29
CA LEU A 65 11.28 -2.45 29.42
C LEU A 65 10.45 -2.70 30.69
N VAL A 66 9.12 -2.67 30.58
CA VAL A 66 8.20 -2.93 31.71
C VAL A 66 8.37 -4.35 32.25
N ARG A 67 8.47 -5.35 31.35
CA ARG A 67 8.69 -6.74 31.74
C ARG A 67 10.01 -6.91 32.52
N MET A 68 11.07 -6.27 32.06
CA MET A 68 12.39 -6.34 32.71
C MET A 68 12.44 -5.58 34.04
N LEU A 69 11.75 -4.43 34.13
CA LEU A 69 11.58 -3.70 35.38
C LEU A 69 10.85 -4.55 36.41
N ASN A 70 9.74 -5.19 36.02
CA ASN A 70 8.96 -6.05 36.92
C ASN A 70 9.76 -7.27 37.39
N ALA A 71 10.52 -7.91 36.49
CA ALA A 71 11.39 -9.03 36.83
C ALA A 71 12.50 -8.61 37.82
N THR A 72 13.12 -7.45 37.59
CA THR A 72 14.17 -6.91 38.46
C THR A 72 13.62 -6.58 39.85
N ILE A 73 12.49 -5.89 39.95
CA ILE A 73 11.89 -5.53 41.24
C ILE A 73 11.48 -6.78 42.03
N GLY A 74 10.88 -7.77 41.37
CA GLY A 74 10.39 -8.98 42.02
C GLY A 74 11.47 -10.01 42.38
N GLN A 75 12.56 -10.09 41.61
CA GLN A 75 13.53 -11.19 41.71
C GLN A 75 15.00 -10.80 41.46
N HIS A 76 15.41 -9.52 41.65
CA HIS A 76 16.79 -9.08 41.41
C HIS A 76 17.87 -9.94 42.10
N ALA A 77 17.58 -10.54 43.26
CA ALA A 77 18.53 -11.41 43.96
C ALA A 77 18.88 -12.70 43.21
N ASN A 78 18.06 -13.12 42.24
CA ASN A 78 18.24 -14.34 41.44
C ASN A 78 18.61 -14.04 39.96
N LEU A 79 18.86 -12.77 39.63
CA LEU A 79 19.20 -12.34 38.27
C LEU A 79 20.70 -12.06 38.18
N ASP A 80 21.37 -12.65 37.18
CA ASP A 80 22.81 -12.44 36.97
C ASP A 80 23.14 -10.99 36.58
N ASN A 81 22.22 -10.31 35.88
CA ASN A 81 22.35 -8.91 35.46
C ASN A 81 21.02 -8.16 35.68
N PRO A 82 20.75 -7.66 36.89
CA PRO A 82 19.53 -6.90 37.17
C PRO A 82 19.61 -5.49 36.56
N LEU A 83 18.45 -4.97 36.13
CA LEU A 83 18.36 -3.67 35.46
C LEU A 83 18.63 -2.52 36.44
N GLN A 84 19.45 -1.54 36.02
CA GLN A 84 19.85 -0.41 36.86
C GLN A 84 19.20 0.92 36.41
N PRO A 85 19.02 1.91 37.32
CA PRO A 85 18.46 3.22 36.97
C PRO A 85 19.16 3.92 35.79
N VAL A 86 20.48 3.76 35.70
CA VAL A 86 21.34 4.34 34.65
C VAL A 86 21.01 3.82 33.24
N GLU A 87 20.42 2.62 33.14
CA GLU A 87 20.02 2.00 31.88
C GLU A 87 18.58 2.37 31.49
N VAL A 88 17.72 2.58 32.50
CA VAL A 88 16.30 2.84 32.31
C VAL A 88 16.05 4.28 31.86
N PHE A 89 16.70 5.26 32.49
CA PHE A 89 16.39 6.66 32.22
C PHE A 89 16.66 7.11 30.76
N PRO A 90 17.77 6.70 30.09
CA PRO A 90 18.02 7.10 28.71
C PRO A 90 16.99 6.50 27.77
N MET A 91 16.63 5.22 27.99
CA MET A 91 15.64 4.52 27.17
C MET A 91 14.24 5.06 27.35
N LEU A 92 13.82 5.27 28.60
CA LEU A 92 12.50 5.81 28.89
C LEU A 92 12.33 7.23 28.32
N THR A 93 13.40 8.05 28.39
CA THR A 93 13.41 9.39 27.78
C THR A 93 13.34 9.29 26.26
N LEU A 94 14.10 8.37 25.65
CA LEU A 94 14.12 8.16 24.20
C LEU A 94 12.74 7.72 23.66
N LEU A 95 12.08 6.76 24.32
CA LEU A 95 10.75 6.29 23.95
C LEU A 95 9.69 7.40 24.05
N LEU A 96 9.76 8.25 25.08
CA LEU A 96 8.87 9.40 25.23
C LEU A 96 9.07 10.45 24.13
N LEU A 97 10.33 10.76 23.80
CA LEU A 97 10.64 11.71 22.73
C LEU A 97 10.18 11.18 21.38
N GLN A 98 10.32 9.88 21.14
CA GLN A 98 9.85 9.23 19.91
C GLN A 98 8.33 9.36 19.73
N MET A 99 7.54 9.29 20.80
CA MET A 99 6.09 9.54 20.73
C MET A 99 5.72 10.94 20.28
N GLY A 100 6.56 11.93 20.58
CA GLY A 100 6.39 13.31 20.10
C GLY A 100 6.70 13.48 18.61
N VAL A 101 7.52 12.59 18.05
CA VAL A 101 7.89 12.56 16.61
C VAL A 101 6.90 11.73 15.79
N CYS A 102 6.24 10.74 16.40
CA CYS A 102 5.21 9.92 15.75
C CYS A 102 4.03 10.78 15.26
N ARG A 103 3.71 10.65 13.96
CA ARG A 103 2.53 11.28 13.35
C ARG A 103 1.34 10.32 13.44
N ALA A 104 0.50 10.49 14.45
CA ALA A 104 -0.76 9.77 14.53
C ALA A 104 -1.87 10.56 13.82
N THR A 105 -2.37 10.04 12.70
CA THR A 105 -3.42 10.71 11.91
C THR A 105 -4.81 10.41 12.46
N PHE A 106 -5.66 11.44 12.56
CA PHE A 106 -7.07 11.28 12.97
C PHE A 106 -7.90 10.38 12.03
N ARG A 107 -7.43 10.19 10.80
CA ARG A 107 -8.03 9.31 9.78
C ARG A 107 -7.95 7.84 10.18
N ASN A 108 -6.85 7.39 10.79
CA ASN A 108 -6.65 6.01 11.20
C ASN A 108 -6.91 5.84 12.71
N LYS A 109 -8.19 5.77 13.07
CA LYS A 109 -8.67 5.68 14.45
C LYS A 109 -8.02 4.59 15.32
N PRO A 110 -7.84 3.33 14.88
CA PRO A 110 -7.21 2.32 15.72
C PRO A 110 -5.74 2.69 16.04
N ILE A 111 -5.01 3.23 15.08
CA ILE A 111 -3.61 3.65 15.29
C ILE A 111 -3.52 4.83 16.25
N MET A 112 -4.43 5.79 16.13
CA MET A 112 -4.53 6.92 17.07
C MET A 112 -4.85 6.46 18.50
N LEU A 113 -5.70 5.44 18.67
CA LEU A 113 -5.99 4.86 19.99
C LEU A 113 -4.77 4.15 20.59
N ILE A 114 -4.02 3.42 19.77
CA ILE A 114 -2.76 2.77 20.19
C ILE A 114 -1.75 3.83 20.63
N TRP A 115 -1.53 4.87 19.82
CA TRP A 115 -0.63 5.98 20.15
C TRP A 115 -1.04 6.70 21.45
N LEU A 116 -2.34 6.94 21.66
CA LEU A 116 -2.85 7.52 22.91
C LEU A 116 -2.59 6.64 24.13
N ALA A 117 -2.79 5.33 24.00
CA ALA A 117 -2.55 4.37 25.07
C ALA A 117 -1.05 4.30 25.43
N GLU A 118 -0.18 4.30 24.42
CA GLU A 118 1.27 4.33 24.61
C GLU A 118 1.75 5.63 25.26
N LEU A 119 1.25 6.78 24.80
CA LEU A 119 1.61 8.08 25.37
C LEU A 119 1.23 8.14 26.86
N LEU A 120 0.03 7.67 27.20
CA LEU A 120 -0.44 7.58 28.58
C LEU A 120 0.43 6.61 29.39
N GLY A 121 0.69 5.41 28.86
CA GLY A 121 1.48 4.38 29.53
C GLY A 121 2.92 4.83 29.81
N LEU A 122 3.60 5.42 28.83
CA LEU A 122 4.96 5.95 28.98
C LEU A 122 5.00 7.16 29.92
N THR A 123 3.99 8.03 29.90
CA THR A 123 3.89 9.15 30.85
C THR A 123 3.77 8.63 32.28
N VAL A 124 2.91 7.65 32.52
CA VAL A 124 2.75 7.01 33.84
C VAL A 124 4.06 6.35 34.27
N LEU A 125 4.72 5.62 33.37
CA LEU A 125 5.99 4.95 33.65
C LEU A 125 7.10 5.96 33.99
N PHE A 126 7.17 7.10 33.29
CA PHE A 126 8.14 8.17 33.56
C PHE A 126 7.90 8.87 34.89
N VAL A 127 6.65 9.16 35.24
CA VAL A 127 6.30 9.67 36.57
C VAL A 127 6.72 8.66 37.63
N TRP A 128 6.30 7.40 37.50
CA TRP A 128 6.63 6.36 38.46
C TRP A 128 8.14 6.17 38.63
N PHE A 129 8.91 6.16 37.54
CA PHE A 129 10.36 5.92 37.56
C PHE A 129 11.10 6.95 38.42
N TRP A 130 10.88 8.24 38.16
CA TRP A 130 11.58 9.32 38.88
C TRP A 130 11.13 9.50 40.34
N TRP A 131 9.86 9.17 40.62
CA TRP A 131 9.28 9.31 41.96
C TRP A 131 9.57 8.11 42.85
N HIS A 132 9.47 6.88 42.34
CA HIS A 132 9.56 5.66 43.13
C HIS A 132 10.49 4.60 42.52
N GLY A 133 10.46 4.41 41.19
CA GLY A 133 11.19 3.32 40.52
C GLY A 133 12.70 3.34 40.75
N MET A 134 13.33 4.51 40.77
CA MET A 134 14.77 4.65 41.07
C MET A 134 15.15 4.09 42.45
N ASP A 135 14.26 4.13 43.44
CA ASP A 135 14.57 3.65 44.80
C ASP A 135 14.40 2.13 44.94
N LEU A 136 13.71 1.48 43.99
CA LEU A 136 13.45 0.03 43.98
C LEU A 136 14.50 -0.76 43.20
N LEU A 137 15.22 -0.11 42.29
CA LEU A 137 16.20 -0.78 41.42
C LEU A 137 17.57 -0.88 42.12
N PRO A 138 18.31 -1.98 41.90
CA PRO A 138 19.65 -2.13 42.43
C PRO A 138 20.62 -1.13 41.76
N ARG A 139 21.66 -0.76 42.50
CA ARG A 139 22.72 0.15 42.02
C ARG A 139 24.09 -0.48 42.26
N SER A 140 24.90 -0.57 41.21
CA SER A 140 26.29 -1.01 41.30
C SER A 140 27.24 0.15 41.56
N CYS A 141 26.91 1.35 41.06
CA CYS A 141 27.77 2.51 41.12
C CYS A 141 27.30 3.54 42.16
N PRO A 142 28.21 4.25 42.83
CA PRO A 142 27.84 5.28 43.80
C PRO A 142 27.16 6.51 43.17
N ASP A 143 27.45 6.78 41.89
CA ASP A 143 27.10 8.05 41.24
C ASP A 143 26.91 7.88 39.73
N ASP A 144 25.67 7.60 39.34
CA ASP A 144 25.27 7.48 37.94
C ASP A 144 25.09 8.86 37.30
N LYS A 145 25.53 8.97 36.05
CA LYS A 145 25.68 10.23 35.32
C LYS A 145 24.65 10.38 34.21
N ALA A 146 24.16 11.59 33.99
CA ALA A 146 23.39 11.95 32.81
C ALA A 146 24.04 13.12 32.08
N PHE A 147 23.75 13.21 30.79
CA PHE A 147 24.02 14.40 30.00
C PHE A 147 22.94 15.46 30.22
N PHE A 148 23.34 16.64 30.68
CA PHE A 148 22.48 17.83 30.71
C PHE A 148 23.32 19.07 30.43
N PHE A 149 23.85 19.17 29.21
CA PHE A 149 24.87 20.16 28.79
C PHE A 149 26.18 20.14 29.62
N ALA A 150 26.25 19.30 30.65
CA ALA A 150 27.35 19.03 31.54
C ALA A 150 27.16 17.63 32.17
N LYS A 151 28.22 17.11 32.81
CA LYS A 151 28.19 15.83 33.53
C LYS A 151 27.50 15.99 34.88
N VAL A 152 26.27 15.50 34.98
CA VAL A 152 25.42 15.66 36.18
C VAL A 152 25.09 14.31 36.81
N SER A 153 24.91 14.29 38.13
CA SER A 153 24.46 13.09 38.85
C SER A 153 22.94 12.96 38.78
N ILE A 154 22.43 11.77 38.45
CA ILE A 154 20.97 11.53 38.36
C ILE A 154 20.29 11.47 39.73
N TRP A 155 21.05 11.37 40.82
CA TRP A 155 20.54 11.19 42.18
C TRP A 155 20.27 12.50 42.93
N ASN A 156 20.84 13.61 42.45
CA ASN A 156 20.78 14.91 43.12
C ASN A 156 19.71 15.81 42.48
N TRP A 157 20.04 17.08 42.21
CA TRP A 157 19.10 18.07 41.66
C TRP A 157 18.46 17.63 40.35
N PHE A 158 19.14 16.81 39.54
CA PHE A 158 18.62 16.27 38.29
C PHE A 158 17.38 15.38 38.49
N ARG A 159 17.33 14.62 39.61
CA ARG A 159 16.14 13.86 39.99
C ARG A 159 14.96 14.79 40.25
N THR A 160 15.19 15.86 41.00
CA THR A 160 14.16 16.87 41.31
C THR A 160 13.67 17.56 40.03
N PHE A 161 14.58 17.91 39.12
CA PHE A 161 14.24 18.47 37.81
C PHE A 161 13.31 17.54 37.01
N ASN A 162 13.62 16.24 36.96
CA ASN A 162 12.77 15.27 36.25
C ASN A 162 11.44 14.99 36.96
N LYS A 163 11.39 15.04 38.30
CA LYS A 163 10.13 14.99 39.05
C LYS A 163 9.21 16.16 38.71
N VAL A 164 9.76 17.37 38.55
CA VAL A 164 8.99 18.56 38.14
C VAL A 164 8.55 18.41 36.68
N THR A 165 9.44 17.98 35.79
CA THR A 165 9.15 17.77 34.36
C THR A 165 8.05 16.72 34.17
N SER A 166 8.05 15.65 34.96
CA SER A 166 7.04 14.60 34.86
C SER A 166 5.64 15.05 35.29
N VAL A 167 5.53 16.05 36.19
CA VAL A 167 4.24 16.67 36.53
C VAL A 167 3.69 17.47 35.34
N PHE A 168 4.52 18.28 34.68
CA PHE A 168 4.10 19.01 33.48
C PHE A 168 3.65 18.06 32.36
N LEU A 169 4.40 16.98 32.15
CA LEU A 169 4.04 15.94 31.19
C LEU A 169 2.69 15.29 31.54
N ALA A 170 2.50 14.90 32.81
CA ALA A 170 1.25 14.28 33.26
C ALA A 170 0.03 15.19 33.11
N VAL A 171 0.18 16.49 33.41
CA VAL A 171 -0.88 17.49 33.20
C VAL A 171 -1.18 17.65 31.71
N GLY A 172 -0.15 17.77 30.87
CA GLY A 172 -0.31 17.89 29.42
C GLY A 172 -1.08 16.71 28.83
N THR A 173 -0.65 15.48 29.16
CA THR A 173 -1.31 14.24 28.74
C THR A 173 -2.73 14.12 29.30
N GLY A 174 -2.95 14.51 30.57
CA GLY A 174 -4.26 14.48 31.21
C GLY A 174 -5.29 15.44 30.61
N ILE A 175 -4.84 16.54 30.00
CA ILE A 175 -5.71 17.49 29.27
C ILE A 175 -5.95 17.02 27.84
N SER A 176 -4.92 16.60 27.12
CA SER A 176 -5.03 16.21 25.71
C SER A 176 -5.82 14.93 25.50
N PHE A 177 -5.68 13.94 26.39
CA PHE A 177 -6.34 12.65 26.30
C PHE A 177 -7.88 12.73 26.22
N PRO A 178 -8.60 13.38 27.16
CA PRO A 178 -10.07 13.46 27.09
C PRO A 178 -10.56 14.27 25.88
N ILE A 179 -9.82 15.30 25.47
CA ILE A 179 -10.17 16.11 24.28
C ILE A 179 -10.12 15.21 23.03
N LEU A 180 -9.05 14.45 22.85
CA LEU A 180 -8.87 13.58 21.69
C LEU A 180 -9.89 12.43 21.69
N CYS A 181 -10.15 11.81 22.84
CA CYS A 181 -11.21 10.80 22.97
C CYS A 181 -12.61 11.37 22.65
N ALA A 182 -12.91 12.58 23.10
CA ALA A 182 -14.18 13.24 22.80
C ALA A 182 -14.34 13.51 21.30
N LEU A 183 -13.28 13.97 20.61
CA LEU A 183 -13.30 14.18 19.16
C LEU A 183 -13.56 12.88 18.38
N ILE A 184 -12.91 11.78 18.77
CA ILE A 184 -13.12 10.45 18.17
C ILE A 184 -14.57 9.99 18.37
N LEU A 185 -15.11 10.17 19.58
CA LEU A 185 -16.49 9.80 19.92
C LEU A 185 -17.50 10.68 19.17
N MET A 186 -17.23 11.98 19.02
CA MET A 186 -18.05 12.89 18.23
C MET A 186 -18.06 12.50 16.74
N ASP A 187 -16.94 12.08 16.18
CA ASP A 187 -16.90 11.59 14.79
C ASP A 187 -17.64 10.26 14.63
N PHE A 188 -17.48 9.33 15.59
CA PHE A 188 -18.21 8.07 15.60
C PHE A 188 -19.73 8.28 15.67
N THR A 189 -20.18 9.16 16.56
CA THR A 189 -21.61 9.50 16.70
C THR A 189 -22.16 10.22 15.46
N LYS A 190 -21.39 11.13 14.84
CA LYS A 190 -21.77 11.76 13.56
C LYS A 190 -21.92 10.73 12.44
N ARG A 191 -20.97 9.81 12.29
CA ARG A 191 -21.03 8.75 11.27
C ARG A 191 -22.19 7.80 11.50
N PHE A 192 -22.40 7.36 12.74
CA PHE A 192 -23.52 6.50 13.11
C PHE A 192 -24.87 7.18 12.85
N HIS A 193 -24.99 8.46 13.19
CA HIS A 193 -26.19 9.27 12.93
C HIS A 193 -26.44 9.48 11.43
N ASN A 194 -25.39 9.69 10.63
CA ASN A 194 -25.51 9.87 9.19
C ASN A 194 -25.80 8.55 8.46
N PHE A 195 -25.24 7.43 8.93
CA PHE A 195 -25.57 6.07 8.48
C PHE A 195 -27.06 5.76 8.71
N TRP A 196 -27.57 6.04 9.91
CA TRP A 196 -29.00 5.88 10.22
C TRP A 196 -29.93 6.78 9.41
N ARG A 197 -29.46 7.95 8.98
CA ARG A 197 -30.23 8.90 8.15
C ARG A 197 -30.06 8.70 6.64
N GLY A 198 -29.31 7.70 6.20
CA GLY A 198 -29.04 7.45 4.77
C GLY A 198 -28.34 8.61 4.05
N ARG A 199 -27.66 9.51 4.78
CA ARG A 199 -26.90 10.62 4.18
C ARG A 199 -25.47 10.17 3.93
N LYS A 200 -25.01 10.28 2.67
CA LYS A 200 -23.58 10.20 2.35
C LYS A 200 -22.83 11.30 3.09
N THR A 201 -21.91 10.93 3.97
CA THR A 201 -20.94 11.85 4.57
C THR A 201 -19.99 12.31 3.48
N LYS A 202 -19.83 13.64 3.31
CA LYS A 202 -18.65 14.19 2.64
C LYS A 202 -17.47 13.91 3.56
N ASP A 203 -16.51 13.10 3.09
CA ASP A 203 -15.21 13.05 3.73
C ASP A 203 -14.56 14.42 3.52
N ASP A 204 -14.32 15.12 4.62
CA ASP A 204 -13.64 16.41 4.62
C ASP A 204 -12.16 16.12 4.35
N ASP A 205 -11.70 16.41 3.13
CA ASP A 205 -10.31 16.17 2.69
C ASP A 205 -9.38 17.28 3.18
N THR A 206 -9.48 17.61 4.47
CA THR A 206 -8.55 18.55 5.12
C THR A 206 -7.22 17.83 5.32
N ARG A 207 -6.30 18.02 4.37
CA ARG A 207 -4.89 17.67 4.54
C ARG A 207 -4.34 18.43 5.75
N ASP A 208 -3.81 17.72 6.74
CA ASP A 208 -3.12 18.35 7.87
C ASP A 208 -1.89 19.10 7.34
N GLU A 209 -1.99 20.43 7.18
CA GLU A 209 -0.88 21.28 6.75
C GLU A 209 0.26 21.23 7.78
N VAL A 210 1.39 20.64 7.40
CA VAL A 210 2.60 20.61 8.23
C VAL A 210 3.33 21.94 8.07
N SER A 211 3.41 22.73 9.14
CA SER A 211 4.15 24.00 9.10
C SER A 211 5.67 23.77 9.05
N PRO A 212 6.43 24.46 8.18
CA PRO A 212 7.89 24.28 8.06
C PRO A 212 8.67 24.52 9.36
N GLN A 213 8.16 25.40 10.24
CA GLN A 213 8.79 25.74 11.53
C GLN A 213 8.74 24.59 12.55
N LYS A 214 7.71 23.72 12.49
CA LYS A 214 7.64 22.54 13.36
C LYS A 214 8.75 21.54 13.01
N THR A 215 8.99 21.31 11.73
CA THR A 215 9.96 20.31 11.26
C THR A 215 11.41 20.62 11.64
N THR A 216 11.81 21.90 11.64
CA THR A 216 13.18 22.30 12.06
C THR A 216 13.40 22.11 13.56
N LEU A 217 12.39 22.38 14.38
CA LEU A 217 12.45 22.17 15.84
C LEU A 217 12.59 20.68 16.18
N ASP A 218 11.85 19.83 15.48
CA ASP A 218 11.87 18.39 15.73
C ASP A 218 13.24 17.76 15.41
N ILE A 219 13.92 18.21 14.34
CA ILE A 219 15.28 17.74 14.00
C ILE A 219 16.27 18.06 15.13
N PHE A 220 16.18 19.27 15.68
CA PHE A 220 17.03 19.70 16.79
C PHE A 220 16.79 18.86 18.06
N VAL A 221 15.53 18.58 18.38
CA VAL A 221 15.14 17.72 19.50
C VAL A 221 15.70 16.31 19.33
N ASN A 222 15.63 15.75 18.12
CA ASN A 222 16.18 14.42 17.83
C ASN A 222 17.69 14.33 18.01
N ILE A 223 18.43 15.29 17.47
CA ILE A 223 19.89 15.34 17.62
C ILE A 223 20.25 15.46 19.11
N SER A 224 19.51 16.29 19.85
CA SER A 224 19.70 16.45 21.30
C SER A 224 19.43 15.14 22.06
N ALA A 225 18.43 14.35 21.64
CA ALA A 225 18.11 13.05 22.22
C ALA A 225 19.21 12.01 21.99
N ILE A 226 19.79 11.98 20.78
CA ILE A 226 20.92 11.09 20.44
C ILE A 226 22.13 11.42 21.33
N VAL A 227 22.49 12.70 21.41
CA VAL A 227 23.59 13.16 22.26
C VAL A 227 23.31 12.82 23.74
N TYR A 228 22.08 13.04 24.20
CA TYR A 228 21.66 12.72 25.55
C TYR A 228 21.89 11.25 25.91
N VAL A 229 21.47 10.33 25.05
CA VAL A 229 21.63 8.88 25.28
C VAL A 229 23.08 8.46 25.17
N GLU A 230 23.76 8.73 24.06
CA GLU A 230 25.10 8.20 23.80
C GLU A 230 26.17 8.77 24.76
N VAL A 231 26.05 10.05 25.13
CA VAL A 231 26.96 10.65 26.11
C VAL A 231 26.70 10.09 27.52
N SER A 232 25.42 9.87 27.88
CA SER A 232 25.08 9.24 29.16
C SER A 232 25.62 7.82 29.26
N LEU A 233 25.48 7.01 28.20
CA LEU A 233 26.05 5.65 28.15
C LEU A 233 27.58 5.69 28.31
N ARG A 234 28.25 6.57 27.56
CA ARG A 234 29.70 6.71 27.59
C ARG A 234 30.22 7.19 28.96
N TRP A 235 29.51 8.09 29.63
CA TRP A 235 29.94 8.63 30.92
C TRP A 235 29.77 7.68 32.10
N ASN A 236 28.95 6.64 31.93
CA ASN A 236 28.74 5.56 32.91
C ASN A 236 29.49 4.26 32.55
N ASP A 237 30.33 4.28 31.51
CA ASP A 237 31.14 3.12 31.11
C ASP A 237 30.29 1.85 30.92
N ILE A 238 29.14 1.97 30.25
CA ILE A 238 28.24 0.84 30.01
C ILE A 238 28.86 -0.11 28.98
N GLN A 239 29.10 -1.36 29.38
CA GLN A 239 29.74 -2.38 28.56
C GLN A 239 28.71 -3.33 27.94
N GLY A 240 29.09 -4.02 26.86
CA GLY A 240 28.26 -5.08 26.25
C GLY A 240 27.10 -4.59 25.35
N VAL A 241 26.94 -3.28 25.15
CA VAL A 241 25.81 -2.68 24.39
C VAL A 241 26.23 -2.00 23.08
N HIS A 242 27.46 -2.23 22.64
CA HIS A 242 28.08 -1.60 21.46
C HIS A 242 28.34 -2.55 20.29
N SER A 243 27.83 -3.80 20.35
CA SER A 243 27.92 -4.78 19.26
C SER A 243 26.54 -5.04 18.66
N LEU A 244 26.49 -5.53 17.42
CA LEU A 244 25.25 -5.87 16.69
C LEU A 244 25.00 -7.40 16.67
N ASN A 245 25.47 -8.11 17.69
CA ASN A 245 25.65 -9.56 17.60
C ASN A 245 24.43 -10.36 18.06
N SER A 246 23.41 -9.73 18.67
CA SER A 246 22.20 -10.43 19.12
C SER A 246 21.05 -10.28 18.11
N PRO A 247 20.27 -11.35 17.85
CA PRO A 247 19.09 -11.25 17.00
C PRO A 247 18.06 -10.20 17.47
N GLY A 248 17.95 -10.01 18.79
CA GLY A 248 17.01 -9.07 19.41
C GLY A 248 17.24 -7.61 19.03
N GLN A 249 18.49 -7.20 18.78
CA GLN A 249 18.80 -5.84 18.31
C GLN A 249 18.96 -5.73 16.79
N PHE A 250 19.21 -6.84 16.10
CA PHE A 250 19.38 -6.87 14.66
C PHE A 250 18.05 -6.60 13.93
N MET A 251 16.94 -7.19 14.38
CA MET A 251 15.63 -7.00 13.75
C MET A 251 15.17 -5.53 13.74
N PRO A 252 15.16 -4.79 14.88
CA PRO A 252 14.76 -3.38 14.89
C PRO A 252 15.64 -2.50 13.99
N PHE A 253 16.95 -2.79 13.92
CA PHE A 253 17.89 -2.09 13.05
C PHE A 253 17.55 -2.28 11.56
N VAL A 254 17.34 -3.52 11.11
CA VAL A 254 17.01 -3.81 9.71
C VAL A 254 15.65 -3.23 9.31
N VAL A 255 14.65 -3.30 10.20
CA VAL A 255 13.32 -2.71 9.96
C VAL A 255 13.44 -1.19 9.78
N ALA A 256 14.19 -0.50 10.65
CA ALA A 256 14.43 0.94 10.54
C ALA A 256 15.15 1.31 9.23
N LEU A 257 16.16 0.54 8.84
CA LEU A 257 16.91 0.74 7.61
C LEU A 257 16.02 0.56 6.36
N GLY A 258 15.19 -0.48 6.35
CA GLY A 258 14.22 -0.73 5.28
C GLY A 258 13.21 0.40 5.13
N GLN A 259 12.71 0.95 6.24
CA GLN A 259 11.83 2.12 6.23
C GLN A 259 12.52 3.37 5.66
N LEU A 260 13.78 3.61 6.02
CA LEU A 260 14.56 4.71 5.47
C LEU A 260 14.75 4.57 3.95
N PHE A 261 15.12 3.38 3.47
CA PHE A 261 15.23 3.11 2.03
C PHE A 261 13.90 3.25 1.31
N GLY A 262 12.79 2.85 1.95
CA GLY A 262 11.44 3.06 1.43
C GLY A 262 11.14 4.54 1.16
N VAL A 263 11.49 5.44 2.10
CA VAL A 263 11.35 6.90 1.89
C VAL A 263 12.16 7.36 0.69
N PHE A 264 13.44 6.97 0.61
CA PHE A 264 14.30 7.38 -0.50
C PHE A 264 13.77 6.88 -1.83
N PHE A 265 13.34 5.61 -1.91
CA PHE A 265 12.76 5.03 -3.11
C PHE A 265 11.49 5.75 -3.54
N MET A 266 10.57 6.02 -2.60
CA MET A 266 9.33 6.77 -2.90
C MET A 266 9.64 8.19 -3.35
N SER A 267 10.62 8.86 -2.73
CA SER A 267 11.04 10.21 -3.12
C SER A 267 11.69 10.24 -4.50
N ALA A 268 12.56 9.27 -4.81
CA ALA A 268 13.19 9.14 -6.12
C ALA A 268 12.14 8.87 -7.20
N LYS A 269 11.17 7.99 -6.92
CA LYS A 269 10.04 7.72 -7.81
C LYS A 269 9.20 8.99 -8.06
N ALA A 270 8.87 9.74 -7.00
CA ALA A 270 8.11 10.98 -7.11
C ALA A 270 8.86 12.05 -7.92
N MET A 271 10.17 12.21 -7.68
CA MET A 271 11.03 13.13 -8.42
C MET A 271 11.14 12.74 -9.90
N MET A 272 11.32 11.45 -10.20
CA MET A 272 11.37 10.96 -11.58
C MET A 272 10.04 11.17 -12.32
N LEU A 273 8.91 10.95 -11.64
CA LEU A 273 7.59 11.21 -12.22
C LEU A 273 7.36 12.71 -12.47
N SER A 274 7.77 13.58 -11.54
CA SER A 274 7.67 15.03 -11.71
C SER A 274 8.56 15.54 -12.84
N ALA A 275 9.78 15.01 -12.97
CA ALA A 275 10.70 15.37 -14.06
C ALA A 275 10.21 14.83 -15.42
N ALA A 276 9.55 13.68 -15.44
CA ALA A 276 8.91 13.16 -16.65
C ALA A 276 7.72 14.04 -17.09
N ASP A 277 6.99 14.61 -16.15
CA ASP A 277 5.86 15.53 -16.40
C ASP A 277 6.35 16.90 -16.94
N GLU A 278 7.42 17.47 -16.37
CA GLU A 278 8.04 18.71 -16.90
C GLU A 278 8.57 18.51 -18.33
N HIS A 279 9.22 17.39 -18.62
CA HIS A 279 9.68 17.07 -19.98
C HIS A 279 8.57 16.70 -20.96
N ALA A 280 7.38 16.31 -20.47
CA ALA A 280 6.20 16.14 -21.31
C ALA A 280 5.60 17.49 -21.73
N PHE A 281 5.75 18.54 -20.91
CA PHE A 281 5.27 19.89 -21.21
C PHE A 281 6.25 20.71 -22.08
N ASP A 282 7.56 20.48 -21.96
CA ASP A 282 8.58 21.20 -22.74
C ASP A 282 8.78 20.67 -24.18
N ARG A 283 8.17 19.53 -24.54
CA ARG A 283 8.32 18.93 -25.90
C ARG A 283 7.29 19.39 -26.94
N GLU A 284 6.41 20.35 -26.62
CA GLU A 284 5.52 20.93 -27.63
C GLU A 284 6.20 21.98 -28.53
N ASP A 285 7.38 22.51 -28.18
CA ASP A 285 8.10 23.52 -28.97
C ASP A 285 9.48 23.03 -29.44
N GLY A 286 9.50 22.15 -30.45
CA GLY A 286 10.76 21.67 -31.02
C GLY A 286 10.63 21.03 -32.38
N HIS A 287 10.62 21.84 -33.44
CA HIS A 287 10.86 21.37 -34.82
C HIS A 287 12.23 20.69 -34.92
N GLY A 288 12.26 19.41 -35.30
CA GLY A 288 13.48 18.67 -35.57
C GLY A 288 13.23 17.43 -36.43
N THR A 289 13.68 17.49 -37.68
CA THR A 289 13.53 16.52 -38.77
C THR A 289 14.20 15.15 -38.51
N GLY A 290 13.45 14.06 -38.70
CA GLY A 290 13.96 12.68 -38.77
C GLY A 290 12.94 11.72 -39.40
N GLY A 291 12.99 11.57 -40.72
CA GLY A 291 11.96 10.88 -41.51
C GLY A 291 11.87 9.37 -41.34
N ASP A 292 10.62 8.90 -41.42
CA ASP A 292 10.14 7.62 -41.95
C ASP A 292 9.84 6.47 -40.95
N THR A 293 10.27 6.54 -39.69
CA THR A 293 9.78 5.62 -38.63
C THR A 293 8.96 6.31 -37.54
N GLU A 294 9.15 7.62 -37.36
CA GLU A 294 8.46 8.44 -36.35
C GLU A 294 7.02 8.79 -36.73
N ASN A 295 6.70 8.77 -38.03
CA ASN A 295 5.38 9.16 -38.54
C ASN A 295 4.27 8.14 -38.25
N ILE A 296 4.60 6.87 -37.97
CA ILE A 296 3.62 5.85 -37.55
C ILE A 296 3.35 5.97 -36.03
N ALA A 297 4.38 6.28 -35.25
CA ALA A 297 4.33 6.39 -33.78
C ALA A 297 3.54 7.62 -33.28
N LEU A 298 3.62 8.76 -33.98
CA LEU A 298 2.86 9.98 -33.63
C LEU A 298 1.38 9.96 -34.09
N SER A 299 0.99 8.96 -34.88
CA SER A 299 -0.33 8.90 -35.54
C SER A 299 -1.39 8.16 -34.72
N GLY A 300 -1.02 7.15 -33.93
CA GLY A 300 -1.98 6.25 -33.28
C GLY A 300 -2.92 6.93 -32.29
N ARG A 301 -2.39 7.68 -31.32
CA ARG A 301 -3.22 8.41 -30.33
C ARG A 301 -3.95 9.61 -30.92
N ARG A 302 -3.33 10.37 -31.83
CA ARG A 302 -3.91 11.61 -32.40
C ARG A 302 -5.10 11.35 -33.34
N THR A 303 -5.33 10.11 -33.74
CA THR A 303 -6.40 9.72 -34.69
C THR A 303 -7.55 8.93 -34.05
N MET A 304 -7.44 8.53 -32.77
CA MET A 304 -8.49 7.75 -32.11
C MET A 304 -9.64 8.66 -31.65
N GLU A 305 -10.76 8.62 -32.38
CA GLU A 305 -12.00 9.32 -32.05
C GLU A 305 -12.98 8.41 -31.29
N ASN A 306 -12.85 7.09 -31.45
CA ASN A 306 -13.74 6.09 -30.88
C ASN A 306 -12.95 4.94 -30.24
N LEU A 307 -13.32 4.55 -29.02
CA LEU A 307 -12.80 3.38 -28.32
C LEU A 307 -13.96 2.41 -28.07
N VAL A 308 -13.87 1.20 -28.60
CA VAL A 308 -14.85 0.12 -28.41
C VAL A 308 -14.19 -1.01 -27.63
N THR A 309 -14.75 -1.38 -26.48
CA THR A 309 -14.17 -2.39 -25.58
C THR A 309 -15.09 -3.58 -25.37
N PHE A 310 -14.46 -4.74 -25.24
CA PHE A 310 -15.06 -6.04 -24.94
C PHE A 310 -14.27 -6.70 -23.81
N GLY A 311 -14.90 -7.55 -23.00
CA GLY A 311 -14.18 -8.22 -21.92
C GLY A 311 -15.01 -8.49 -20.68
N ASP A 312 -14.31 -8.64 -19.55
CA ASP A 312 -14.93 -9.01 -18.28
C ASP A 312 -14.98 -7.87 -17.26
N SER A 313 -14.87 -8.21 -15.97
CA SER A 313 -14.91 -7.26 -14.86
C SER A 313 -13.72 -6.32 -14.80
N TYR A 314 -12.63 -6.59 -15.52
CA TYR A 314 -11.51 -5.66 -15.66
C TYR A 314 -11.85 -4.48 -16.58
N THR A 315 -12.92 -4.58 -17.37
CA THR A 315 -13.30 -3.55 -18.34
C THR A 315 -14.72 -3.01 -18.13
N ASP A 316 -15.64 -3.81 -17.57
CA ASP A 316 -17.06 -3.45 -17.37
C ASP A 316 -17.25 -2.16 -16.54
N GLU A 317 -17.89 -1.16 -17.15
CA GLU A 317 -18.25 0.10 -16.53
C GLU A 317 -19.65 0.09 -15.88
N GLY A 318 -20.52 -0.88 -16.21
CA GLY A 318 -21.82 -1.00 -15.56
C GLY A 318 -22.85 -1.93 -16.19
N ARG A 319 -22.51 -2.72 -17.22
CA ARG A 319 -23.45 -3.64 -17.87
C ARG A 319 -23.90 -4.76 -16.94
N PHE A 320 -22.99 -5.37 -16.18
CA PHE A 320 -23.38 -6.38 -15.20
C PHE A 320 -24.33 -5.81 -14.14
N ASN A 321 -24.02 -4.61 -13.63
CA ASN A 321 -24.88 -3.90 -12.69
C ASN A 321 -26.25 -3.59 -13.27
N TYR A 322 -26.32 -3.20 -14.55
CA TYR A 322 -27.61 -2.99 -15.23
C TYR A 322 -28.42 -4.29 -15.28
N MET A 323 -27.81 -5.40 -15.69
CA MET A 323 -28.50 -6.70 -15.80
C MET A 323 -29.02 -7.20 -14.46
N THR A 324 -28.20 -7.13 -13.41
CA THR A 324 -28.59 -7.56 -12.05
C THR A 324 -29.72 -6.71 -11.48
N GLN A 325 -29.71 -5.39 -11.73
CA GLN A 325 -30.74 -4.47 -11.21
C GLN A 325 -32.04 -4.51 -12.00
N HIS A 326 -31.99 -4.63 -13.32
CA HIS A 326 -33.16 -4.55 -14.20
C HIS A 326 -33.69 -5.92 -14.65
N LYS A 327 -32.96 -7.00 -14.35
CA LYS A 327 -33.30 -8.38 -14.72
C LYS A 327 -33.53 -8.57 -16.23
N LYS A 328 -32.75 -7.84 -17.04
CA LYS A 328 -32.81 -7.86 -18.51
C LYS A 328 -31.50 -7.36 -19.11
N LEU A 329 -31.27 -7.66 -20.39
CA LEU A 329 -30.12 -7.15 -21.14
C LEU A 329 -30.20 -5.62 -21.36
N PRO A 330 -29.05 -4.91 -21.35
CA PRO A 330 -28.94 -3.51 -21.77
C PRO A 330 -29.51 -3.24 -23.16
N PRO A 331 -30.02 -2.02 -23.43
CA PRO A 331 -30.43 -1.62 -24.77
C PRO A 331 -29.26 -1.70 -25.76
N VAL A 332 -29.55 -2.07 -27.00
CA VAL A 332 -28.54 -2.17 -28.09
C VAL A 332 -28.39 -0.87 -28.89
N ASP A 333 -29.31 0.08 -28.73
CA ASP A 333 -29.40 1.34 -29.47
C ASP A 333 -28.74 2.54 -28.75
N SER A 334 -28.24 2.32 -27.53
CA SER A 334 -27.64 3.34 -26.67
C SER A 334 -26.59 2.73 -25.72
N MET A 335 -25.61 3.55 -25.31
CA MET A 335 -24.65 3.17 -24.28
C MET A 335 -25.15 3.54 -22.88
N LEU A 336 -24.75 2.75 -21.88
CA LEU A 336 -24.99 3.06 -20.49
C LEU A 336 -24.20 4.32 -20.07
N PRO A 337 -24.69 5.09 -19.08
CA PRO A 337 -23.96 6.26 -18.60
C PRO A 337 -22.64 5.86 -17.92
N ALA A 338 -21.66 6.76 -18.02
CA ALA A 338 -20.37 6.59 -17.34
C ALA A 338 -20.56 6.36 -15.83
N SER A 339 -19.73 5.49 -15.25
CA SER A 339 -19.86 5.07 -13.87
C SER A 339 -18.48 4.88 -13.24
N SER A 340 -18.30 5.48 -12.07
CA SER A 340 -17.11 5.26 -11.23
C SER A 340 -17.32 4.14 -10.21
N SER A 341 -18.39 3.35 -10.36
CA SER A 341 -18.74 2.25 -9.47
C SER A 341 -18.49 0.93 -10.20
N THR A 342 -17.23 0.67 -10.53
CA THR A 342 -16.77 -0.55 -11.20
C THR A 342 -16.10 -1.51 -10.21
N PHE A 343 -15.58 -2.65 -10.70
CA PHE A 343 -14.94 -3.67 -9.87
C PHE A 343 -13.54 -3.28 -9.38
N SER A 344 -12.95 -2.20 -9.90
CA SER A 344 -11.67 -1.64 -9.45
C SER A 344 -11.79 -0.64 -8.28
N GLY A 345 -13.02 -0.37 -7.82
CA GLY A 345 -13.32 0.65 -6.82
C GLY A 345 -13.38 2.09 -7.36
N GLY A 346 -13.22 2.27 -8.67
CA GLY A 346 -13.24 3.56 -9.37
C GLY A 346 -13.68 3.43 -10.83
N TYR A 347 -13.05 4.20 -11.73
CA TYR A 347 -13.22 4.02 -13.18
C TYR A 347 -12.39 2.83 -13.68
N ALA A 348 -12.89 2.10 -14.68
CA ALA A 348 -12.11 1.11 -15.43
C ALA A 348 -11.17 1.82 -16.44
N TRP A 349 -10.09 1.14 -16.85
CA TRP A 349 -9.05 1.70 -17.73
C TRP A 349 -9.60 2.38 -18.98
N GLY A 350 -10.62 1.81 -19.64
CA GLY A 350 -11.20 2.34 -20.87
C GLY A 350 -11.79 3.74 -20.68
N ARG A 351 -12.36 4.01 -19.50
CA ARG A 351 -12.86 5.35 -19.16
C ARG A 351 -11.73 6.36 -18.94
N TYR A 352 -10.61 5.95 -18.35
CA TYR A 352 -9.43 6.82 -18.26
C TYR A 352 -8.88 7.17 -19.64
N VAL A 353 -8.80 6.20 -20.55
CA VAL A 353 -8.38 6.44 -21.94
C VAL A 353 -9.32 7.44 -22.61
N ALA A 354 -10.64 7.24 -22.50
CA ALA A 354 -11.63 8.14 -23.08
C ALA A 354 -11.55 9.56 -22.51
N ASN A 355 -11.42 9.71 -21.19
CA ASN A 355 -11.28 11.01 -20.54
C ASN A 355 -9.99 11.75 -20.94
N GLN A 356 -8.88 11.02 -21.15
CA GLN A 356 -7.59 11.61 -21.54
C GLN A 356 -7.52 11.98 -23.02
N THR A 357 -8.25 11.29 -23.88
CA THR A 357 -8.20 11.47 -25.35
C THR A 357 -9.37 12.26 -25.91
N GLY A 358 -10.48 12.33 -25.18
CA GLY A 358 -11.74 12.85 -25.68
C GLY A 358 -12.48 11.89 -26.62
N ALA A 359 -11.99 10.65 -26.78
CA ALA A 359 -12.64 9.64 -27.61
C ALA A 359 -14.01 9.23 -27.04
N THR A 360 -14.95 8.91 -27.93
CA THR A 360 -16.23 8.34 -27.53
C THR A 360 -16.02 6.90 -27.08
N TYR A 361 -16.48 6.57 -25.87
CA TYR A 361 -16.29 5.25 -25.26
C TYR A 361 -17.53 4.37 -25.40
N TYR A 362 -17.35 3.20 -25.99
CA TYR A 362 -18.37 2.19 -26.22
C TYR A 362 -18.00 0.91 -25.50
N ASP A 363 -18.50 0.77 -24.28
CA ASP A 363 -18.22 -0.39 -23.45
C ASP A 363 -19.25 -1.50 -23.65
N TYR A 364 -18.79 -2.67 -24.07
CA TYR A 364 -19.57 -3.90 -24.20
C TYR A 364 -19.24 -4.94 -23.13
N ALA A 365 -18.17 -4.74 -22.35
CA ALA A 365 -17.69 -5.70 -21.37
C ALA A 365 -18.75 -6.00 -20.29
N VAL A 366 -18.77 -7.24 -19.81
CA VAL A 366 -19.65 -7.68 -18.73
C VAL A 366 -18.87 -8.40 -17.65
N ALA A 367 -19.00 -7.93 -16.41
CA ALA A 367 -18.32 -8.56 -15.29
C ALA A 367 -18.67 -10.04 -15.12
N GLY A 368 -17.63 -10.87 -15.01
CA GLY A 368 -17.76 -12.33 -14.95
C GLY A 368 -17.94 -13.02 -16.30
N ALA A 369 -17.89 -12.28 -17.42
CA ALA A 369 -17.95 -12.84 -18.75
C ALA A 369 -16.80 -13.82 -18.99
N MET A 370 -17.12 -14.86 -19.75
CA MET A 370 -16.17 -15.79 -20.34
C MET A 370 -16.06 -15.46 -21.84
N CYS A 371 -15.05 -16.01 -22.52
CA CYS A 371 -14.91 -15.78 -23.95
C CYS A 371 -16.09 -16.36 -24.74
N SER A 372 -16.51 -17.59 -24.41
CA SER A 372 -17.69 -18.23 -25.01
C SER A 372 -18.34 -19.25 -24.09
N ASP A 373 -19.68 -19.27 -24.09
CA ASP A 373 -20.47 -20.27 -23.38
C ASP A 373 -20.32 -21.69 -23.98
N ALA A 374 -19.82 -21.80 -25.23
CA ALA A 374 -19.51 -23.08 -25.84
C ALA A 374 -18.27 -23.75 -25.22
N ILE A 375 -17.37 -22.95 -24.62
CA ILE A 375 -16.17 -23.45 -23.95
C ILE A 375 -16.48 -23.76 -22.50
N VAL A 376 -16.95 -22.75 -21.75
CA VAL A 376 -17.30 -22.87 -20.34
C VAL A 376 -18.75 -22.44 -20.15
N PRO A 377 -19.71 -23.38 -20.07
CA PRO A 377 -21.12 -23.02 -20.00
C PRO A 377 -21.48 -22.48 -18.62
N ARG A 378 -22.03 -21.26 -18.56
CA ARG A 378 -22.48 -20.65 -17.32
C ARG A 378 -23.91 -20.15 -17.43
N TRP A 379 -24.70 -20.33 -16.37
CA TRP A 379 -26.08 -19.84 -16.30
C TRP A 379 -26.19 -18.60 -15.43
N PHE A 380 -26.89 -17.57 -15.92
CA PHE A 380 -27.11 -16.34 -15.17
C PHE A 380 -28.58 -16.18 -14.75
N ASN A 381 -28.83 -16.51 -13.47
CA ASN A 381 -30.18 -16.53 -12.89
C ASN A 381 -30.92 -15.18 -12.99
N ASP A 382 -30.22 -14.05 -12.91
CA ASP A 382 -30.84 -12.74 -12.88
C ASP A 382 -31.54 -12.36 -14.18
N ILE A 383 -31.10 -12.91 -15.32
CA ILE A 383 -31.73 -12.71 -16.62
C ILE A 383 -32.37 -13.99 -17.18
N ASN A 384 -32.29 -15.09 -16.43
CA ASN A 384 -32.80 -16.41 -16.80
C ASN A 384 -32.34 -16.86 -18.20
N ALA A 385 -31.04 -16.71 -18.46
CA ALA A 385 -30.39 -17.04 -19.72
C ALA A 385 -28.94 -17.52 -19.48
N PRO A 386 -28.24 -18.04 -20.51
CA PRO A 386 -26.79 -18.21 -20.47
C PRO A 386 -26.09 -16.91 -20.05
N PHE A 387 -24.94 -17.05 -19.41
CA PHE A 387 -24.18 -15.89 -18.95
C PHE A 387 -23.74 -15.05 -20.15
N PRO A 388 -23.84 -13.72 -20.11
CA PRO A 388 -23.41 -12.86 -21.22
C PRO A 388 -21.89 -12.98 -21.45
N SER A 389 -21.51 -13.81 -22.41
CA SER A 389 -20.13 -14.04 -22.87
C SER A 389 -19.76 -13.14 -24.06
N VAL A 390 -18.46 -13.06 -24.36
CA VAL A 390 -17.95 -12.17 -25.42
C VAL A 390 -18.55 -12.52 -26.78
N LEU A 391 -18.49 -13.78 -27.20
CA LEU A 391 -18.99 -14.19 -28.52
C LEU A 391 -20.53 -14.17 -28.59
N GLU A 392 -21.23 -14.75 -27.62
CA GLU A 392 -22.68 -14.91 -27.72
C GLU A 392 -23.48 -13.65 -27.37
N TYR A 393 -22.95 -12.75 -26.51
CA TYR A 393 -23.66 -11.53 -26.11
C TYR A 393 -22.97 -10.25 -26.58
N GLU A 394 -21.72 -10.01 -26.22
CA GLU A 394 -21.10 -8.69 -26.41
C GLU A 394 -20.95 -8.36 -27.90
N MET A 395 -20.49 -9.33 -28.68
CA MET A 395 -20.36 -9.21 -30.13
C MET A 395 -21.71 -9.08 -30.85
N ASP A 396 -22.75 -9.74 -30.36
CA ASP A 396 -24.11 -9.62 -30.89
C ASP A 396 -24.71 -8.24 -30.59
N ALA A 397 -24.54 -7.75 -29.36
CA ALA A 397 -24.96 -6.40 -28.97
C ALA A 397 -24.21 -5.33 -29.78
N PHE A 398 -22.91 -5.51 -30.03
CA PHE A 398 -22.12 -4.63 -30.88
C PHE A 398 -22.65 -4.62 -32.32
N THR A 399 -22.81 -5.81 -32.93
CA THR A 399 -23.25 -5.94 -34.31
C THR A 399 -24.65 -5.38 -34.52
N GLN A 400 -25.57 -5.60 -33.58
CA GLN A 400 -26.90 -5.00 -33.60
C GLN A 400 -26.82 -3.47 -33.46
N GLY A 401 -25.97 -2.98 -32.56
CA GLY A 401 -25.69 -1.56 -32.36
C GLY A 401 -25.22 -0.83 -33.63
N LEU A 402 -24.51 -1.52 -34.54
CA LEU A 402 -24.07 -0.94 -35.81
C LEU A 402 -25.22 -0.54 -36.74
N SER A 403 -26.42 -1.10 -36.56
CA SER A 403 -27.62 -0.74 -37.34
C SER A 403 -28.19 0.62 -36.94
N TYR A 404 -27.76 1.18 -35.82
CA TYR A 404 -28.22 2.44 -35.27
C TYR A 404 -27.21 3.56 -35.55
N SER A 405 -27.47 4.36 -36.60
CA SER A 405 -26.56 5.42 -37.05
C SER A 405 -26.28 6.48 -35.98
N GLN A 406 -27.21 6.71 -35.04
CA GLN A 406 -27.01 7.62 -33.93
C GLN A 406 -25.99 7.13 -32.90
N LEU A 407 -25.78 5.81 -32.80
CA LEU A 407 -24.84 5.23 -31.85
C LEU A 407 -23.40 5.40 -32.36
N TYR A 408 -23.18 5.23 -33.66
CA TYR A 408 -21.87 5.30 -34.31
C TYR A 408 -21.83 6.39 -35.40
N PRO A 409 -21.92 7.68 -35.05
CA PRO A 409 -22.09 8.77 -36.02
C PRO A 409 -20.89 8.97 -36.96
N ASN A 410 -19.66 8.65 -36.50
CA ASN A 410 -18.42 8.90 -37.23
C ASN A 410 -17.45 7.69 -37.21
N ARG A 411 -17.93 6.48 -36.96
CA ARG A 411 -17.09 5.27 -36.87
C ARG A 411 -16.46 4.94 -38.22
N ARG A 412 -15.13 4.90 -38.29
CA ARG A 412 -14.32 4.55 -39.47
C ARG A 412 -13.19 3.61 -39.06
N GLY A 413 -12.63 2.89 -40.03
CA GLY A 413 -11.52 1.96 -39.76
C GLY A 413 -10.24 2.64 -39.27
N ASP A 414 -10.01 3.90 -39.64
CA ASP A 414 -8.83 4.69 -39.29
C ASP A 414 -8.94 5.38 -37.92
N ASN A 415 -10.16 5.69 -37.46
CA ASN A 415 -10.39 6.46 -36.22
C ASN A 415 -10.94 5.65 -35.03
N THR A 416 -11.21 4.36 -35.21
CA THR A 416 -11.85 3.51 -34.20
C THR A 416 -10.89 2.43 -33.76
N VAL A 417 -10.62 2.35 -32.45
CA VAL A 417 -9.82 1.31 -31.82
C VAL A 417 -10.73 0.33 -31.10
N TYR A 418 -10.49 -0.96 -31.33
CA TYR A 418 -11.20 -2.06 -30.71
C TYR A 418 -10.27 -2.77 -29.73
N ALA A 419 -10.71 -2.96 -28.50
CA ALA A 419 -9.91 -3.61 -27.48
C ALA A 419 -10.66 -4.74 -26.79
N LEU A 420 -9.95 -5.83 -26.51
CA LEU A 420 -10.46 -7.00 -25.82
C LEU A 420 -9.57 -7.31 -24.61
N TRP A 421 -10.17 -7.51 -23.44
CA TRP A 421 -9.50 -8.04 -22.26
C TRP A 421 -10.35 -9.12 -21.60
N ILE A 422 -9.95 -10.37 -21.79
CA ILE A 422 -10.73 -11.54 -21.36
C ILE A 422 -9.79 -12.69 -20.99
N GLY A 423 -10.24 -13.55 -20.08
CA GLY A 423 -9.55 -14.78 -19.69
C GLY A 423 -9.60 -15.06 -18.19
N THR A 424 -9.83 -14.04 -17.36
CA THR A 424 -9.91 -14.16 -15.89
C THR A 424 -10.84 -15.28 -15.45
N ASN A 425 -12.05 -15.34 -16.04
CA ASN A 425 -13.08 -16.30 -15.66
C ASN A 425 -12.92 -17.64 -16.38
N ASP A 426 -12.40 -17.64 -17.61
CA ASP A 426 -12.13 -18.83 -18.41
C ASP A 426 -11.00 -19.66 -17.80
N LEU A 427 -9.89 -19.01 -17.42
CA LEU A 427 -8.69 -19.66 -16.87
C LEU A 427 -8.77 -19.86 -15.36
N GLY A 428 -9.65 -19.13 -14.68
CA GLY A 428 -9.88 -19.19 -13.25
C GLY A 428 -10.70 -20.39 -12.77
N ILE A 429 -11.08 -20.36 -11.49
CA ILE A 429 -11.74 -21.48 -10.78
C ILE A 429 -13.11 -21.85 -11.37
N ASP A 430 -13.78 -20.89 -12.01
CA ASP A 430 -15.07 -21.12 -12.68
C ASP A 430 -14.91 -21.72 -14.09
N GLY A 431 -13.68 -21.89 -14.58
CA GLY A 431 -13.33 -22.46 -15.89
C GLY A 431 -12.25 -23.55 -15.79
N PHE A 432 -11.18 -23.44 -16.58
CA PHE A 432 -10.14 -24.46 -16.75
C PHE A 432 -9.43 -24.86 -15.46
N LEU A 433 -9.22 -23.93 -14.51
CA LEU A 433 -8.60 -24.29 -13.23
C LEU A 433 -9.47 -25.27 -12.44
N GLY A 434 -10.79 -25.05 -12.44
CA GLY A 434 -11.78 -25.86 -11.74
C GLY A 434 -12.39 -27.00 -12.55
N ASP A 435 -11.82 -27.32 -13.71
CA ASP A 435 -12.29 -28.37 -14.64
C ASP A 435 -13.79 -28.20 -14.99
N ARG A 436 -14.19 -26.97 -15.32
CA ARG A 436 -15.59 -26.57 -15.61
C ARG A 436 -15.90 -26.43 -17.10
N GLU A 437 -14.88 -26.49 -17.95
CA GLU A 437 -15.01 -26.51 -19.40
C GLU A 437 -15.79 -27.73 -19.90
N ASN A 438 -16.40 -27.60 -21.09
CA ASN A 438 -17.01 -28.73 -21.77
C ASN A 438 -15.95 -29.79 -22.15
N SER A 439 -16.36 -31.06 -22.27
CA SER A 439 -15.43 -32.12 -22.69
C SER A 439 -14.82 -31.78 -24.04
N GLU A 440 -13.51 -32.04 -24.19
CA GLU A 440 -12.69 -31.79 -25.39
C GLU A 440 -12.20 -30.35 -25.57
N GLN A 441 -12.60 -29.40 -24.71
CA GLN A 441 -12.06 -28.04 -24.75
C GLN A 441 -10.65 -27.96 -24.18
N THR A 442 -9.81 -27.10 -24.76
CA THR A 442 -8.43 -26.86 -24.32
C THR A 442 -8.15 -25.36 -24.30
N LEU A 443 -6.95 -24.97 -23.84
CA LEU A 443 -6.50 -23.57 -23.92
C LEU A 443 -6.51 -23.04 -25.36
N ASP A 444 -6.30 -23.91 -26.36
CA ASP A 444 -6.38 -23.52 -27.77
C ASP A 444 -7.79 -23.07 -28.16
N SER A 445 -8.83 -23.70 -27.60
CA SER A 445 -10.22 -23.28 -27.81
C SER A 445 -10.47 -21.85 -27.31
N PHE A 446 -9.92 -21.51 -26.15
CA PHE A 446 -10.00 -20.16 -25.59
C PHE A 446 -9.28 -19.15 -26.47
N VAL A 447 -8.06 -19.48 -26.92
CA VAL A 447 -7.29 -18.62 -27.83
C VAL A 447 -8.01 -18.44 -29.17
N GLU A 448 -8.59 -19.50 -29.73
CA GLU A 448 -9.40 -19.43 -30.96
C GLU A 448 -10.63 -18.54 -30.79
N CYS A 449 -11.26 -18.55 -29.61
CA CYS A 449 -12.37 -17.65 -29.29
C CYS A 449 -11.93 -16.16 -29.27
N VAL A 450 -10.76 -15.86 -28.70
CA VAL A 450 -10.17 -14.51 -28.72
C VAL A 450 -9.95 -14.03 -30.17
N TRP A 451 -9.36 -14.88 -31.03
CA TRP A 451 -9.16 -14.53 -32.44
C TRP A 451 -10.47 -14.42 -33.22
N SER A 452 -11.44 -15.30 -32.96
CA SER A 452 -12.78 -15.27 -33.56
C SER A 452 -13.52 -13.96 -33.24
N THR A 453 -13.29 -13.38 -32.06
CA THR A 453 -13.82 -12.07 -31.68
C THR A 453 -13.28 -10.98 -32.62
N PHE A 454 -11.96 -10.93 -32.82
CA PHE A 454 -11.35 -9.97 -33.74
C PHE A 454 -11.75 -10.21 -35.20
N ASP A 455 -11.89 -11.45 -35.64
CA ASP A 455 -12.38 -11.79 -36.98
C ASP A 455 -13.79 -11.21 -37.22
N ARG A 456 -14.69 -11.37 -36.25
CA ARG A 456 -16.03 -10.77 -36.33
C ARG A 456 -15.96 -9.25 -36.37
N ILE A 457 -15.13 -8.61 -35.55
CA ILE A 457 -14.95 -7.14 -35.60
C ILE A 457 -14.38 -6.71 -36.97
N TYR A 458 -13.41 -7.44 -37.53
CA TYR A 458 -12.81 -7.16 -38.83
C TYR A 458 -13.84 -7.22 -39.96
N GLN A 459 -14.75 -8.20 -39.92
CA GLN A 459 -15.87 -8.34 -40.86
C GLN A 459 -16.82 -7.13 -40.82
N THR A 460 -16.93 -6.43 -39.69
CA THR A 460 -17.72 -5.19 -39.56
C THR A 460 -17.00 -3.92 -40.01
N GLY A 461 -15.76 -4.05 -40.51
CA GLY A 461 -14.93 -2.93 -40.98
C GLY A 461 -13.91 -2.39 -39.98
N GLY A 462 -13.77 -3.02 -38.80
CA GLY A 462 -12.73 -2.65 -37.83
C GLY A 462 -11.32 -2.94 -38.34
N ARG A 463 -10.35 -2.08 -38.05
CA ARG A 463 -8.97 -2.21 -38.56
C ARG A 463 -7.87 -2.00 -37.52
N ARG A 464 -8.21 -1.51 -36.32
CA ARG A 464 -7.25 -1.21 -35.25
C ARG A 464 -7.63 -2.02 -34.02
N PHE A 465 -6.82 -3.01 -33.70
CA PHE A 465 -7.10 -3.98 -32.65
C PHE A 465 -6.03 -3.88 -31.56
N VAL A 466 -6.46 -3.97 -30.31
CA VAL A 466 -5.58 -4.09 -29.15
C VAL A 466 -6.07 -5.25 -28.30
N LEU A 467 -5.21 -6.24 -28.09
CA LEU A 467 -5.49 -7.33 -27.16
C LEU A 467 -4.74 -7.03 -25.85
N LEU A 468 -5.47 -7.00 -24.75
CA LEU A 468 -4.88 -6.95 -23.42
C LEU A 468 -4.72 -8.38 -22.92
N THR A 469 -3.55 -8.69 -22.40
CA THR A 469 -3.17 -10.04 -22.02
C THR A 469 -3.60 -10.33 -20.59
N GLU A 470 -3.78 -11.61 -20.29
CA GLU A 470 -4.22 -12.04 -18.97
C GLU A 470 -3.26 -11.56 -17.88
N LEU A 471 -3.82 -11.17 -16.73
CA LEU A 471 -3.01 -10.84 -15.57
C LEU A 471 -2.40 -12.12 -14.98
N PRO A 472 -1.27 -12.05 -14.26
CA PRO A 472 -0.72 -13.22 -13.58
C PRO A 472 -1.62 -13.61 -12.40
N LEU A 473 -2.68 -14.37 -12.69
CA LEU A 473 -3.73 -14.74 -11.73
C LEU A 473 -3.18 -15.53 -10.54
N GLU A 474 -2.10 -16.29 -10.71
CA GLU A 474 -1.39 -16.95 -9.61
C GLU A 474 -0.90 -15.98 -8.52
N THR A 475 -0.78 -14.70 -8.87
CA THR A 475 -0.43 -13.61 -7.96
C THR A 475 -1.63 -12.82 -7.44
N ALA A 476 -2.86 -13.19 -7.80
CA ALA A 476 -4.06 -12.58 -7.23
C ALA A 476 -4.25 -13.02 -5.77
N PRO A 477 -4.73 -12.17 -4.85
CA PRO A 477 -4.92 -12.53 -3.44
C PRO A 477 -5.90 -13.68 -3.22
N MET A 478 -6.79 -13.93 -4.19
CA MET A 478 -7.61 -15.14 -4.27
C MET A 478 -6.72 -16.39 -4.34
N TYR A 479 -5.83 -16.47 -5.33
CA TYR A 479 -5.07 -17.69 -5.62
C TYR A 479 -3.76 -17.85 -4.84
N ALA A 480 -3.13 -16.74 -4.45
CA ALA A 480 -1.83 -16.74 -3.82
C ALA A 480 -1.78 -17.51 -2.48
N THR A 481 -0.59 -17.97 -2.10
CA THR A 481 -0.42 -18.62 -0.79
C THR A 481 -0.62 -17.63 0.37
N PRO A 482 -1.16 -18.08 1.53
CA PRO A 482 -1.30 -17.20 2.71
C PRO A 482 0.00 -16.57 3.20
N ALA A 483 1.15 -17.23 2.94
CA ALA A 483 2.47 -16.71 3.28
C ALA A 483 2.91 -15.53 2.39
N ALA A 484 2.41 -15.46 1.15
CA ALA A 484 2.66 -14.33 0.26
C ALA A 484 1.68 -13.19 0.57
N TYR A 485 0.37 -13.43 0.38
CA TYR A 485 -0.73 -12.48 0.65
C TYR A 485 -2.13 -13.10 0.40
N GLY A 486 -2.23 -14.43 0.30
CA GLY A 486 -3.48 -15.14 0.04
C GLY A 486 -4.54 -14.91 1.13
N ARG A 487 -5.80 -14.67 0.73
CA ARG A 487 -6.89 -14.37 1.68
C ARG A 487 -7.59 -15.60 2.27
N GLY A 488 -7.30 -16.81 1.78
CA GLY A 488 -8.00 -18.02 2.21
C GLY A 488 -9.40 -18.07 1.61
N ASN A 489 -10.44 -18.27 2.43
CA ASN A 489 -11.81 -18.29 1.91
C ASN A 489 -12.26 -16.90 1.46
N ASP A 490 -12.75 -16.82 0.22
CA ASP A 490 -13.37 -15.61 -0.31
C ASP A 490 -14.67 -15.91 -1.09
N ARG A 491 -15.24 -14.89 -1.73
CA ARG A 491 -16.51 -14.99 -2.47
C ARG A 491 -16.42 -15.82 -3.75
N TYR A 492 -15.22 -16.02 -4.28
CA TYR A 492 -14.89 -16.71 -5.51
C TYR A 492 -14.26 -18.08 -5.27
N TRP A 493 -13.41 -18.22 -4.23
CA TRP A 493 -12.77 -19.50 -3.88
C TRP A 493 -13.07 -19.92 -2.44
N ALA A 494 -13.98 -20.89 -2.30
CA ALA A 494 -14.37 -21.46 -1.02
C ALA A 494 -13.54 -22.71 -0.67
N ASP A 495 -13.12 -22.78 0.60
CA ASP A 495 -12.31 -23.85 1.19
C ASP A 495 -11.03 -24.20 0.41
N PRO A 496 -10.07 -23.27 0.25
CA PRO A 496 -8.80 -23.55 -0.43
C PRO A 496 -8.03 -24.73 0.18
N SER A 497 -8.30 -25.05 1.46
CA SER A 497 -7.66 -26.17 2.16
C SER A 497 -8.03 -27.54 1.60
N HIS A 498 -9.13 -27.63 0.85
CA HIS A 498 -9.55 -28.83 0.14
C HIS A 498 -8.68 -29.12 -1.11
N TYR A 499 -7.97 -28.11 -1.62
CA TYR A 499 -7.20 -28.19 -2.85
C TYR A 499 -5.71 -28.31 -2.56
N ASN A 500 -4.97 -28.94 -3.48
CA ASN A 500 -3.52 -28.86 -3.47
C ASN A 500 -3.12 -27.49 -4.04
N VAL A 501 -3.05 -26.48 -3.15
CA VAL A 501 -2.81 -25.06 -3.51
C VAL A 501 -1.57 -24.90 -4.39
N THR A 502 -0.49 -25.62 -4.13
CA THR A 502 0.71 -25.57 -4.98
C THR A 502 0.44 -26.04 -6.39
N ALA A 503 -0.24 -27.18 -6.56
CA ALA A 503 -0.58 -27.70 -7.89
C ALA A 503 -1.58 -26.80 -8.63
N TYR A 504 -2.48 -26.13 -7.91
CA TYR A 504 -3.41 -25.16 -8.50
C TYR A 504 -2.69 -23.89 -8.94
N LEU A 505 -1.72 -23.42 -8.15
CA LEU A 505 -0.85 -22.30 -8.52
C LEU A 505 -0.01 -22.62 -9.76
N ASP A 506 0.57 -23.82 -9.82
CA ASP A 506 1.31 -24.28 -10.99
C ASP A 506 0.38 -24.37 -12.22
N LYS A 507 -0.82 -24.93 -12.06
CA LYS A 507 -1.82 -25.05 -13.13
C LYS A 507 -2.28 -23.68 -13.65
N ILE A 508 -2.59 -22.73 -12.77
CA ILE A 508 -3.05 -21.40 -13.22
C ILE A 508 -1.90 -20.63 -13.88
N HIS A 509 -0.66 -20.74 -13.38
CA HIS A 509 0.51 -20.13 -13.99
C HIS A 509 0.81 -20.73 -15.37
N GLU A 510 0.69 -22.05 -15.52
CA GLU A 510 0.81 -22.72 -16.82
C GLU A 510 -0.29 -22.28 -17.79
N SER A 511 -1.53 -22.12 -17.32
CA SER A 511 -2.66 -21.64 -18.13
C SER A 511 -2.48 -20.19 -18.60
N THR A 512 -2.13 -19.26 -17.69
CA THR A 512 -1.94 -17.83 -18.02
C THR A 512 -0.73 -17.63 -18.93
N THR A 513 0.37 -18.32 -18.64
CA THR A 513 1.58 -18.29 -19.48
C THR A 513 1.31 -18.97 -20.83
N GLY A 514 0.64 -20.12 -20.83
CA GLY A 514 0.27 -20.85 -22.03
C GLY A 514 -0.58 -20.00 -22.97
N ALA A 515 -1.66 -19.39 -22.47
CA ALA A 515 -2.48 -18.47 -23.25
C ALA A 515 -1.66 -17.30 -23.79
N SER A 516 -0.82 -16.67 -22.96
CA SER A 516 0.04 -15.55 -23.37
C SER A 516 1.02 -15.92 -24.48
N VAL A 517 1.61 -17.13 -24.42
CA VAL A 517 2.53 -17.62 -25.47
C VAL A 517 1.79 -17.85 -26.79
N HIS A 518 0.59 -18.46 -26.75
CA HIS A 518 -0.23 -18.67 -27.96
C HIS A 518 -0.71 -17.35 -28.58
N LEU A 519 -0.80 -16.29 -27.77
CA LEU A 519 -1.14 -14.93 -28.20
C LEU A 519 0.09 -14.06 -28.57
N ASP A 520 1.31 -14.63 -28.50
CA ASP A 520 2.59 -13.93 -28.76
C ASP A 520 2.73 -12.63 -27.91
N ALA A 521 2.49 -12.78 -26.61
CA ALA A 521 2.48 -11.71 -25.61
C ALA A 521 3.57 -11.86 -24.52
N PRO A 522 4.05 -10.74 -23.93
CA PRO A 522 5.00 -10.78 -22.82
C PRO A 522 4.35 -11.27 -21.51
N ALA A 523 4.98 -12.25 -20.85
CA ALA A 523 4.39 -13.03 -19.76
C ALA A 523 4.72 -12.57 -18.32
N ASN A 524 5.32 -11.38 -18.09
CA ASN A 524 5.85 -11.04 -16.76
C ASN A 524 5.42 -9.65 -16.24
N ILE A 525 4.62 -9.61 -15.18
CA ILE A 525 4.25 -8.41 -14.42
C ILE A 525 4.32 -8.71 -12.90
N ASP A 526 5.15 -7.99 -12.15
CA ASP A 526 5.29 -8.16 -10.70
C ASP A 526 4.14 -7.48 -9.91
N GLY A 527 3.44 -8.25 -9.05
CA GLY A 527 2.11 -7.91 -8.50
C GLY A 527 2.03 -7.14 -7.15
N ALA A 528 3.12 -6.57 -6.62
CA ALA A 528 3.14 -6.08 -5.22
C ALA A 528 2.20 -4.90 -4.87
N PHE A 529 1.57 -4.23 -5.86
CA PHE A 529 0.59 -3.14 -5.66
C PHE A 529 -0.63 -3.25 -6.60
N MET A 530 -0.90 -4.47 -7.09
CA MET A 530 -1.77 -4.67 -8.23
C MET A 530 -3.26 -4.62 -7.88
N TRP A 531 -3.66 -5.19 -6.74
CA TRP A 531 -5.03 -5.64 -6.50
C TRP A 531 -5.85 -4.72 -5.56
N TYR A 532 -7.11 -4.44 -5.92
CA TYR A 532 -8.12 -3.78 -5.10
C TYR A 532 -8.78 -4.75 -4.11
N ASP A 533 -9.26 -5.87 -4.64
CA ASP A 533 -9.91 -6.95 -3.90
C ASP A 533 -9.17 -8.28 -4.16
N GLU A 534 -9.86 -9.40 -3.99
CA GLU A 534 -9.26 -10.73 -4.17
C GLU A 534 -8.83 -11.02 -5.62
N LEU A 535 -9.35 -10.32 -6.61
CA LEU A 535 -9.18 -10.65 -8.03
C LEU A 535 -9.06 -9.43 -8.96
N HIS A 536 -9.52 -8.25 -8.56
CA HIS A 536 -9.60 -7.07 -9.43
C HIS A 536 -8.44 -6.11 -9.20
N PRO A 537 -7.90 -5.49 -10.26
CA PRO A 537 -6.90 -4.45 -10.14
C PRO A 537 -7.38 -3.22 -9.37
N SER A 538 -6.45 -2.52 -8.72
CA SER A 538 -6.73 -1.23 -8.08
C SER A 538 -7.02 -0.14 -9.10
N GLN A 539 -7.80 0.87 -8.70
CA GLN A 539 -8.02 2.08 -9.50
C GLN A 539 -6.70 2.69 -10.01
N ARG A 540 -5.63 2.64 -9.21
CA ARG A 540 -4.31 3.12 -9.65
C ARG A 540 -3.70 2.27 -10.76
N MET A 541 -3.93 0.95 -10.73
CA MET A 541 -3.52 0.07 -11.81
C MET A 541 -4.33 0.33 -13.09
N GLU A 542 -5.65 0.58 -12.99
CA GLU A 542 -6.48 0.97 -14.14
C GLU A 542 -5.94 2.22 -14.86
N GLU A 543 -5.47 3.22 -14.11
CA GLU A 543 -4.80 4.40 -14.68
C GLU A 543 -3.48 4.03 -15.40
N ILE A 544 -2.71 3.09 -14.84
CA ILE A 544 -1.46 2.61 -15.43
C ILE A 544 -1.74 1.80 -16.69
N PHE A 545 -2.76 0.95 -16.70
CA PHE A 545 -3.19 0.22 -17.89
C PHE A 545 -3.64 1.19 -18.98
N ALA A 546 -4.43 2.21 -18.64
CA ALA A 546 -4.82 3.26 -19.58
C ALA A 546 -3.61 4.01 -20.17
N ALA A 547 -2.63 4.38 -19.34
CA ALA A 547 -1.41 5.05 -19.81
C ALA A 547 -0.59 4.15 -20.76
N ASN A 548 -0.40 2.88 -20.40
CA ASN A 548 0.35 1.95 -21.24
C ASN A 548 -0.41 1.59 -22.52
N PHE A 549 -1.73 1.50 -22.48
CA PHE A 549 -2.57 1.34 -23.67
C PHE A 549 -2.35 2.48 -24.67
N LEU A 550 -2.30 3.73 -24.19
CA LEU A 550 -1.97 4.88 -25.04
C LEU A 550 -0.55 4.80 -25.59
N ASP A 551 0.43 4.38 -24.79
CA ASP A 551 1.80 4.17 -25.27
C ASP A 551 1.89 3.03 -26.30
N VAL A 552 1.04 1.99 -26.22
CA VAL A 552 0.95 0.93 -27.24
C VAL A 552 0.41 1.51 -28.55
N LEU A 553 -0.63 2.35 -28.49
CA LEU A 553 -1.14 3.04 -29.68
C LEU A 553 -0.09 3.95 -30.31
N ASP A 554 0.76 4.56 -29.50
CA ASP A 554 1.87 5.40 -29.96
C ASP A 554 3.11 4.59 -30.42
N GLY A 555 3.10 3.26 -30.30
CA GLY A 555 4.28 2.42 -30.61
C GLY A 555 5.49 2.69 -29.69
N ARG A 556 5.26 3.29 -28.51
CA ARG A 556 6.30 3.63 -27.52
C ARG A 556 6.26 2.73 -26.28
N SER A 557 5.26 1.86 -26.15
CA SER A 557 5.14 0.97 -25.00
C SER A 557 6.24 -0.09 -24.99
N LYS A 558 6.85 -0.28 -23.82
CA LYS A 558 7.79 -1.38 -23.55
C LYS A 558 7.09 -2.69 -23.17
N TYR A 559 5.77 -2.66 -22.98
CA TYR A 559 4.95 -3.79 -22.50
C TYR A 559 4.03 -4.36 -23.59
N GLY A 560 3.98 -3.75 -24.77
CA GLY A 560 3.16 -4.22 -25.88
C GLY A 560 3.99 -4.49 -27.12
N LYS A 561 3.50 -5.39 -27.96
CA LYS A 561 4.06 -5.69 -29.27
C LYS A 561 3.09 -5.21 -30.34
N THR A 562 3.58 -4.40 -31.26
CA THR A 562 2.78 -3.89 -32.39
C THR A 562 3.08 -4.74 -33.61
N TYR A 563 2.03 -5.24 -34.25
CA TYR A 563 2.09 -5.94 -35.53
C TYR A 563 1.58 -4.99 -36.62
N CYS A 564 2.35 -4.86 -37.72
CA CYS A 564 2.01 -4.01 -38.86
C CYS A 564 1.31 -4.80 -39.96
#